data_AF-A0A1Q4L0E8-F1
#
_entry.id   AF-A0A1Q4L0E8-F1
#
_cell.length_a   1.000
_cell.length_b   1.000
_cell.length_c   1.000
_cell.angle_alpha   90.00
_cell.angle_beta   90.00
_cell.angle_gamma   90.00
#
_symmetry.space_group_name_H-M   'P 1'
#
loop_
_entity.id
_entity.type
_entity.pdbx_description
1 polymer ?
#
loop_
_entity_poly.entity_id
_entity_poly.type
_entity_poly.pdbx_seq_one_letter_code
_entity_poly.pdbx_strand_id
1 'polypeptide(L)'
;MLYALRTLGSIGVNVVTEKKTAKQKILCAGPVEGNGALFYRLRPDLDIMPGQLLEVGNGKNQTITKEEAELLLAAPSWEFREVAE
;
A
#
# COMPACT_ATOMS: atom_id res chain seq x y z
N MET A 1 -36.38 42.75 -26.38
CA MET A 1 -36.07 41.47 -25.71
C MET A 1 -34.69 41.63 -25.05
N LEU A 2 -34.64 41.94 -23.75
CA LEU A 2 -33.45 41.84 -22.88
C LEU A 2 -33.34 40.34 -22.47
N TYR A 3 -32.21 39.67 -22.24
CA TYR A 3 -30.94 40.05 -21.61
C TYR A 3 -29.76 39.22 -22.18
N ALA A 4 -28.55 39.78 -22.09
CA ALA A 4 -27.27 39.09 -22.23
C ALA A 4 -26.93 38.26 -20.98
N LEU A 5 -26.08 37.22 -21.12
CA LEU A 5 -25.11 36.65 -20.15
C LEU A 5 -24.33 35.53 -20.91
N ARG A 6 -23.02 35.63 -21.19
CA ARG A 6 -21.83 35.54 -20.31
C ARG A 6 -21.25 34.11 -20.20
N THR A 7 -20.28 33.84 -21.07
CA THR A 7 -18.96 33.17 -20.87
C THR A 7 -18.83 31.75 -20.29
N LEU A 8 -17.70 31.11 -20.71
CA LEU A 8 -16.93 29.99 -20.14
C LEU A 8 -17.35 28.61 -20.69
N GLY A 9 -16.50 27.85 -21.38
CA GLY A 9 -15.10 27.58 -21.08
C GLY A 9 -15.02 26.44 -20.06
N SER A 10 -14.74 25.22 -20.50
CA SER A 10 -14.29 24.06 -19.70
C SER A 10 -13.97 22.93 -20.70
N ILE A 11 -12.75 22.90 -21.25
CA ILE A 11 -11.54 22.31 -20.65
C ILE A 11 -11.73 20.80 -20.49
N GLY A 12 -10.94 20.07 -21.29
CA GLY A 12 -10.87 18.63 -21.29
C GLY A 12 -10.65 18.08 -19.90
N VAL A 13 -11.52 17.16 -19.50
CA VAL A 13 -11.35 16.33 -18.32
C VAL A 13 -10.29 15.27 -18.69
N ASN A 14 -9.04 15.68 -18.60
CA ASN A 14 -7.91 14.76 -18.51
C ASN A 14 -7.91 14.27 -17.06
N VAL A 15 -8.58 13.15 -16.79
CA VAL A 15 -8.50 12.46 -15.50
C VAL A 15 -7.12 11.80 -15.42
N VAL A 16 -6.07 12.62 -15.34
CA VAL A 16 -4.92 12.25 -14.54
C VAL A 16 -5.43 12.26 -13.11
N THR A 17 -5.97 11.11 -12.68
CA THR A 17 -5.94 10.76 -11.28
C THR A 17 -4.48 10.81 -10.89
N GLU A 18 -4.03 11.97 -10.43
CA GLU A 18 -2.96 12.09 -9.46
C GLU A 18 -3.44 11.24 -8.28
N LYS A 19 -3.20 9.93 -8.38
CA LYS A 19 -3.13 9.06 -7.22
C LYS A 19 -2.02 9.69 -6.42
N LYS A 20 -2.41 10.57 -5.49
CA LYS A 20 -1.67 10.85 -4.27
C LYS A 20 -1.05 9.51 -3.92
N THR A 21 0.26 9.40 -4.06
CA THR A 21 0.98 8.15 -3.80
C THR A 21 0.92 7.97 -2.29
N ALA A 22 -0.25 7.60 -1.78
CA ALA A 22 -0.46 7.23 -0.40
C ALA A 22 0.56 6.12 -0.19
N LYS A 23 1.50 6.36 0.72
CA LYS A 23 2.50 5.37 1.06
C LYS A 23 1.72 4.17 1.59
N GLN A 24 1.58 3.15 0.74
CA GLN A 24 0.94 1.92 1.13
C GLN A 24 1.86 1.26 2.15
N LYS A 25 1.32 0.89 3.29
CA LYS A 25 2.05 0.19 4.33
C LYS A 25 1.34 -1.11 4.65
N ILE A 26 2.12 -2.12 5.00
CA ILE A 26 1.61 -3.39 5.50
C ILE A 26 2.00 -3.52 6.96
N LEU A 27 1.00 -3.72 7.83
CA LEU A 27 1.21 -4.14 9.19
C LEU A 27 1.28 -5.66 9.25
N CYS A 28 2.38 -6.18 9.78
CA CYS A 28 2.48 -7.58 10.18
C CYS A 28 1.81 -7.74 11.55
N ALA A 29 0.66 -8.38 11.63
CA ALA A 29 0.00 -8.64 12.92
C ALA A 29 0.71 -9.79 13.68
N GLY A 30 1.23 -10.76 12.95
CA GLY A 30 2.02 -11.87 13.50
C GLY A 30 1.67 -13.21 12.86
N PRO A 31 2.19 -14.32 13.40
CA PRO A 31 1.82 -15.66 12.96
C PRO A 31 0.33 -15.95 13.27
N VAL A 32 -0.32 -16.72 12.39
CA VAL A 32 -1.65 -17.26 12.67
C VAL A 32 -1.58 -18.21 13.86
N GLU A 33 -2.66 -18.31 14.66
CA GLU A 33 -2.72 -19.23 15.81
C GLU A 33 -2.25 -20.65 15.45
N GLY A 34 -1.35 -21.20 16.25
CA GLY A 34 -0.73 -22.51 16.02
C GLY A 34 0.56 -22.46 15.20
N ASN A 35 0.88 -21.33 14.55
CA ASN A 35 2.18 -21.12 13.92
C ASN A 35 3.16 -20.54 14.97
N GLY A 36 3.95 -21.40 15.61
CA GLY A 36 4.89 -21.02 16.68
C GLY A 36 6.14 -20.25 16.22
N ALA A 37 6.12 -19.65 15.02
CA ALA A 37 7.24 -18.91 14.46
C ALA A 37 7.39 -17.53 15.11
N LEU A 38 8.64 -17.15 15.43
CA LEU A 38 8.95 -15.86 16.05
C LEU A 38 9.04 -14.68 15.06
N PHE A 39 9.40 -14.98 13.80
CA PHE A 39 9.56 -14.00 12.73
C PHE A 39 9.23 -14.65 11.37
N TYR A 40 8.87 -13.82 10.39
CA TYR A 40 8.63 -14.24 9.01
C TYR A 40 9.77 -13.76 8.13
N ARG A 41 10.46 -14.69 7.46
CA ARG A 41 11.52 -14.37 6.52
C ARG A 41 10.96 -14.35 5.10
N LEU A 42 10.77 -13.14 4.55
CA LEU A 42 10.31 -12.98 3.17
C LEU A 42 11.44 -13.27 2.16
N ARG A 43 12.65 -12.80 2.48
CA ARG A 43 13.88 -13.00 1.70
C ARG A 43 15.09 -13.03 2.64
N PRO A 44 16.27 -13.49 2.20
CA PRO A 44 17.40 -13.79 3.09
C PRO A 44 17.87 -12.63 3.98
N ASP A 45 17.66 -11.39 3.54
CA ASP A 45 18.05 -10.15 4.21
C ASP A 45 16.91 -9.46 4.98
N LEU A 46 15.68 -9.98 4.92
CA LEU A 46 14.51 -9.35 5.52
C LEU A 46 13.72 -10.31 6.41
N ASP A 47 13.96 -10.14 7.72
CA ASP A 47 13.15 -10.72 8.78
C ASP A 47 12.07 -9.73 9.21
N ILE A 48 10.83 -10.19 9.25
CA ILE A 48 9.65 -9.41 9.61
C ILE A 48 9.17 -9.89 10.97
N MET A 49 9.13 -8.97 11.92
CA MET A 49 8.64 -9.23 13.27
C MET A 49 7.14 -8.94 13.38
N PRO A 50 6.41 -9.64 14.27
CA PRO A 50 5.06 -9.26 14.64
C PRO A 50 5.01 -7.80 15.13
N GLY A 51 4.01 -7.05 14.68
CA GLY A 51 3.84 -5.62 14.94
C GLY A 51 4.64 -4.69 14.01
N GLN A 52 5.48 -5.23 13.12
CA GLN A 52 6.29 -4.42 12.22
C GLN A 52 5.46 -3.82 11.09
N LEU A 53 5.71 -2.54 10.78
CA LEU A 53 5.20 -1.86 9.59
C LEU A 53 6.22 -1.93 8.45
N LEU A 54 5.74 -2.33 7.28
CA LEU A 54 6.51 -2.46 6.05
C LEU A 54 6.05 -1.39 5.07
N GLU A 55 6.95 -0.53 4.62
CA GLU A 55 6.64 0.47 3.60
C GLU A 55 6.70 -0.16 2.20
N VAL A 56 5.60 -0.08 1.46
CA VAL A 56 5.46 -0.67 0.12
C VAL A 56 5.82 0.35 -0.96
N GLY A 57 6.67 -0.03 -1.90
CA GLY A 57 6.91 0.71 -3.13
C GLY A 57 8.27 0.45 -3.76
N ASN A 58 8.65 1.29 -4.74
CA ASN A 58 9.76 0.98 -5.65
C ASN A 58 10.94 1.98 -5.53
N GLY A 59 11.18 2.54 -4.34
CA GLY A 59 12.21 3.56 -4.12
C GLY A 59 13.27 3.16 -3.09
N LYS A 60 14.08 4.13 -2.66
CA LYS A 60 15.19 3.93 -1.70
C LYS A 60 14.77 3.82 -0.22
N ASN A 61 13.52 4.14 0.12
CA ASN A 61 13.01 4.16 1.49
C ASN A 61 11.82 3.22 1.64
N GLN A 62 11.85 2.09 0.95
CA GLN A 62 10.79 1.09 0.99
C GLN A 62 11.36 -0.21 1.51
N THR A 63 10.59 -0.86 2.38
CA THR A 63 10.97 -2.14 2.98
C THR A 63 10.73 -3.28 2.01
N ILE A 64 9.63 -3.20 1.26
CA ILE A 64 9.18 -4.23 0.32
C ILE A 64 8.60 -3.62 -0.96
N THR A 65 8.64 -4.36 -2.05
CA THR A 65 7.97 -4.00 -3.31
C THR A 65 6.47 -4.30 -3.26
N LYS A 66 5.74 -3.89 -4.29
CA LYS A 66 4.30 -4.19 -4.40
C LYS A 66 4.03 -5.68 -4.58
N GLU A 67 4.88 -6.36 -5.35
CA GLU A 67 4.77 -7.79 -5.59
C GLU A 67 5.03 -8.58 -4.29
N GLU A 68 6.04 -8.16 -3.52
CA GLU A 68 6.31 -8.70 -2.19
C GLU A 68 5.15 -8.47 -1.22
N ALA A 69 4.53 -7.29 -1.27
CA ALA A 69 3.34 -6.96 -0.50
C ALA A 69 2.16 -7.89 -0.81
N GLU A 70 1.89 -8.17 -2.09
CA GLU A 70 0.85 -9.11 -2.51
C GLU A 70 1.13 -10.53 -2.01
N LEU A 71 2.39 -10.98 -2.05
CA LEU A 71 2.80 -12.28 -1.52
C LEU A 71 2.56 -12.39 -0.01
N LEU A 72 2.86 -11.33 0.75
CA LEU A 72 2.61 -11.30 2.19
C LEU A 72 1.11 -11.37 2.49
N LEU A 73 0.28 -10.58 1.80
CA LEU A 73 -1.18 -10.59 1.98
C LEU A 73 -1.81 -11.93 1.59
N ALA A 74 -1.18 -12.68 0.69
CA ALA A 74 -1.62 -14.02 0.29
C ALA A 74 -1.09 -15.14 1.20
N ALA A 75 -0.20 -14.86 2.16
CA ALA A 75 0.39 -15.87 3.02
C ALA A 75 -0.63 -16.41 4.05
N PRO A 76 -1.00 -17.70 4.02
CA PRO A 76 -2.01 -18.23 4.93
C PRO A 76 -1.49 -18.49 6.35
N SER A 77 -0.17 -18.49 6.52
CA SER A 77 0.50 -18.84 7.78
C SER A 77 0.72 -17.63 8.69
N TRP A 78 0.55 -16.43 8.18
CA TRP A 78 0.84 -15.17 8.85
C TRP A 78 -0.21 -14.13 8.50
N GLU A 79 -0.58 -13.30 9.47
CA GLU A 79 -1.58 -12.26 9.27
C GLU A 79 -0.89 -10.93 8.91
N PHE A 80 -1.15 -10.48 7.68
CA PHE A 80 -0.71 -9.20 7.15
C PHE A 80 -1.92 -8.35 6.78
N ARG A 81 -1.88 -7.06 7.10
CA ARG A 81 -2.98 -6.13 6.84
C ARG A 81 -2.47 -4.86 6.19
N GLU A 82 -3.14 -4.42 5.14
CA GLU A 82 -2.87 -3.13 4.53
C GLU A 82 -3.37 -2.01 5.44
N VAL A 83 -2.51 -1.03 5.67
CA VAL A 83 -2.86 0.19 6.41
C VAL A 83 -2.62 1.38 5.49
N ALA A 84 -3.70 2.07 5.15
CA ALA A 84 -3.66 3.36 4.47
C ALA A 84 -3.36 4.45 5.49
N GLU A 85 -2.45 5.37 5.15
CA GLU A 85 -2.18 6.59 5.93
C GLU A 85 -3.25 7.66 5.69
#